data_AF-F6CW83-F1
#
_entry.id   AF-F6CW83-F1
#
_cell.length_a   1.000
_cell.length_b   1.000
_cell.length_c   1.000
_cell.angle_alpha   90.00
_cell.angle_beta   90.00
_cell.angle_gamma   90.00
#
_symmetry.space_group_name_H-M   'P 1'
#
loop_
_entity.id
_entity.type
_entity.pdbx_description
1 polymer ?
#
loop_
_entity_poly.entity_id
_entity_poly.type
_entity_poly.pdbx_seq_one_letter_code
_entity_poly.pdbx_strand_id
1 'polypeptide(L)' 'MNNSKSVAELINNVNAAYLSDADVRIAVARAERAEFIVASFASAGKAIKSAIAKIKSNLVTSSAQHA' A
#
# COMPACT_ATOMS: atom_id res chain seq x y z
N MET A 1 -15.40 1.46 11.05
CA MET A 1 -14.59 2.66 10.79
C MET A 1 -13.12 2.26 10.88
N ASN A 2 -12.39 2.20 9.76
CA ASN A 2 -10.94 2.05 9.79
C ASN A 2 -10.35 3.38 10.28
N ASN A 3 -9.83 3.40 11.51
CA ASN A 3 -9.09 4.53 12.09
C ASN A 3 -7.69 4.71 11.47
N SER A 4 -7.58 4.50 10.16
CA SER A 4 -6.33 4.62 9.43
C SER A 4 -6.20 6.06 8.96
N LYS A 5 -5.82 6.98 9.86
CA LYS A 5 -5.38 8.32 9.45
C LYS A 5 -4.12 8.19 8.60
N SER A 6 -3.98 9.00 7.56
CA SER A 6 -2.74 9.03 6.78
C SER A 6 -1.58 9.49 7.66
N VAL A 7 -0.39 8.94 7.45
CA VAL A 7 0.87 9.35 8.08
C VAL A 7 1.11 10.84 7.88
N ALA A 8 0.70 11.41 6.74
CA ALA A 8 0.73 12.85 6.50
C ALA A 8 -0.18 13.65 7.46
N GLU A 9 -1.39 13.14 7.72
CA GLU A 9 -2.31 13.76 8.68
C GLU A 9 -1.80 13.63 10.12
N LEU A 10 -1.14 12.53 10.46
CA LEU A 10 -0.51 12.33 11.77
C LEU A 10 0.62 13.33 11.98
N ILE A 11 1.47 13.58 10.97
CA ILE A 11 2.56 14.57 11.05
C ILE A 11 2.02 15.99 11.24
N ASN A 12 0.93 16.35 10.57
CA ASN A 12 0.29 17.67 10.75
C ASN A 12 -0.33 17.87 12.15
N ASN A 13 -0.62 16.78 12.88
CA ASN A 13 -1.13 16.84 14.25
C ASN A 13 -0.03 16.74 15.32
N VAL A 14 1.24 16.51 14.93
CA VAL A 14 2.37 16.56 15.86
C VAL A 14 2.72 18.02 16.11
N ASN A 15 2.90 18.39 17.38
CA ASN A 15 3.39 19.70 17.76
C ASN A 15 4.82 19.89 17.22
N ALA A 16 4.93 20.52 16.05
CA ALA A 16 6.17 20.77 15.35
C ALA A 16 6.71 22.19 15.58
N ALA A 17 6.33 22.84 16.69
CA ALA A 17 6.73 24.23 16.99
C ALA A 17 8.25 24.48 17.06
N TYR A 18 9.05 23.41 17.16
CA TYR A 18 10.52 23.43 17.15
C TYR A 18 11.13 23.14 15.77
N LEU A 19 10.32 22.84 14.75
CA LEU A 19 10.73 22.60 13.37
C LEU A 19 10.37 23.79 12.50
N SER A 20 11.18 24.05 11.48
CA SER A 20 10.83 25.03 10.45
C SER A 20 9.66 24.53 9.61
N ASP A 21 8.81 25.43 9.10
CA ASP A 21 7.74 25.09 8.14
C ASP A 21 8.28 24.34 6.90
N ALA A 22 9.54 24.55 6.56
CA ALA A 22 10.20 23.79 5.50
C ALA A 22 10.37 22.31 5.86
N ASP A 23 10.79 22.00 7.09
CA ASP A 23 11.03 20.63 7.56
C ASP A 23 9.72 19.85 7.67
N VAL A 24 8.67 20.50 8.17
CA VAL A 24 7.33 19.92 8.26
C VAL A 24 6.80 19.55 6.87
N ARG A 25 6.92 20.46 5.89
CA ARG A 25 6.50 20.19 4.50
C ARG A 25 7.29 19.06 3.85
N ILE A 26 8.60 18.97 4.09
CA ILE A 26 9.43 17.88 3.59
C ILE A 26 9.01 16.54 4.22
N ALA A 27 8.72 16.52 5.52
CA ALA A 27 8.25 15.33 6.22
C ALA A 27 6.90 14.84 5.68
N VAL A 28 5.95 15.75 5.47
CA VAL A 28 4.64 15.46 4.87
C VAL A 28 4.80 14.90 3.45
N ALA A 29 5.58 15.58 2.58
CA ALA A 29 5.78 15.12 1.21
C ALA A 29 6.47 13.75 1.12
N ARG A 30 7.38 13.43 2.06
CA ARG A 30 8.00 12.10 2.15
C ARG A 30 7.00 11.05 2.62
N ALA A 31 6.14 11.38 3.58
CA ALA A 31 5.10 10.49 4.07
C ALA A 31 4.09 10.14 2.97
N GLU A 32 3.59 11.13 2.22
CA GLU A 32 2.67 10.93 1.09
C GLU A 32 3.27 10.01 0.03
N ARG A 33 4.55 10.22 -0.32
CA ARG A 33 5.26 9.34 -1.25
C ARG A 33 5.39 7.91 -0.72
N ALA A 34 5.72 7.75 0.56
CA ALA A 34 5.84 6.43 1.18
C ALA A 34 4.50 5.68 1.17
N GLU A 35 3.40 6.35 1.49
CA GLU A 35 2.06 5.76 1.43
C GLU A 35 1.68 5.33 0.01
N PHE A 36 1.94 6.18 -0.98
CA PHE A 36 1.71 5.85 -2.38
C PHE A 36 2.51 4.63 -2.83
N ILE A 37 3.78 4.56 -2.44
CA ILE A 37 4.67 3.43 -2.75
C ILE A 37 4.13 2.14 -2.11
N VAL A 38 3.81 2.16 -0.81
CA VAL A 38 3.29 1.00 -0.09
C VAL A 38 1.95 0.55 -0.65
N ALA A 39 1.04 1.47 -0.98
CA ALA A 39 -0.24 1.15 -1.63
C ALA A 39 -0.04 0.51 -3.01
N SER A 40 0.93 1.01 -3.79
CA SER A 40 1.29 0.46 -5.09
C SER A 40 1.87 -0.96 -4.98
N PHE A 41 2.76 -1.21 -4.01
CA PHE A 41 3.28 -2.56 -3.77
C PHE A 41 2.22 -3.52 -3.24
N ALA A 42 1.35 -3.07 -2.34
CA ALA A 42 0.26 -3.89 -1.81
C ALA A 42 -0.74 -4.29 -2.90
N SER A 43 -1.06 -3.37 -3.82
CA SER A 43 -1.94 -3.66 -4.96
C SER A 43 -1.28 -4.59 -5.97
N ALA A 44 0.00 -4.36 -6.31
CA ALA A 44 0.78 -5.26 -7.17
C ALA A 44 0.89 -6.67 -6.58
N GLY A 45 1.15 -6.79 -5.28
CA GLY A 45 1.23 -8.08 -4.57
C GLY A 45 -0.10 -8.84 -4.60
N LYS A 46 -1.24 -8.15 -4.42
CA LYS A 46 -2.58 -8.75 -4.57
C LYS A 46 -2.84 -9.23 -5.99
N ALA A 47 -2.45 -8.43 -6.99
CA ALA A 47 -2.61 -8.79 -8.41
C ALA A 47 -1.80 -10.04 -8.78
N ILE A 48 -0.53 -10.10 -8.36
CA ILE A 48 0.34 -11.27 -8.57
C ILE A 48 -0.25 -12.52 -7.88
N LYS A 49 -0.66 -12.40 -6.62
CA LYS A 49 -1.26 -13.50 -5.87
C LYS A 49 -2.53 -14.01 -6.56
N SER A 50 -3.37 -13.11 -7.07
CA SER A 50 -4.57 -13.47 -7.82
C SER A 50 -4.25 -14.15 -9.15
N ALA A 51 -3.23 -13.69 -9.87
CA ALA A 51 -2.81 -14.30 -11.12
C ALA A 51 -2.29 -15.72 -10.90
N ILE A 52 -1.45 -15.93 -9.88
CA ILE A 52 -0.94 -17.26 -9.49
C ILE A 52 -2.10 -18.18 -9.08
N ALA A 53 -3.06 -17.68 -8.29
CA ALA A 53 -4.23 -18.45 -7.89
C ALA A 53 -5.08 -18.89 -9.08
N LYS A 54 -5.29 -18.00 -10.07
CA LYS A 54 -6.00 -18.34 -11.32
C LYS A 54 -5.25 -19.38 -12.15
N ILE A 55 -3.93 -19.25 -12.29
CA ILE A 55 -3.10 -20.24 -13.00
C ILE A 55 -3.22 -21.60 -12.31
N LYS A 56 -3.03 -21.67 -10.99
CA LYS A 56 -3.15 -22.92 -10.23
C LYS A 56 -4.55 -23.54 -10.38
N SER A 57 -5.60 -22.73 -10.28
CA SER A 57 -6.98 -23.21 -10.46
C SER A 57 -7.19 -23.81 -11.84
N ASN A 58 -6.74 -23.13 -12.90
CA ASN A 58 -6.92 -23.60 -14.27
C ASN A 58 -6.13 -24.88 -14.55
N LEU A 59 -4.93 -25.05 -13.99
CA LEU A 59 -4.17 -26.30 -14.11
C LEU A 59 -4.87 -27.48 -13.43
N VAL A 60 -5.42 -27.28 -12.22
CA VAL A 60 -6.14 -28.33 -11.50
C VAL A 60 -7.41 -28.75 -12.25
N THR A 61 -8.20 -27.79 -12.75
CA THR A 61 -9.40 -28.09 -13.54
C THR A 61 -9.05 -28.84 -14.83
N SER A 62 -7.97 -28.44 -15.52
CA SER A 62 -7.54 -29.11 -16.75
C SER A 62 -7.09 -30.56 -16.52
N SER A 63 -6.49 -30.86 -15.36
CA SER A 63 -6.11 -32.24 -14.98
C SER A 63 -7.31 -33.13 -14.64
N ALA A 64 -8.41 -32.55 -14.15
CA ALA A 64 -9.65 -33.28 -13.85
C ALA A 64 -10.53 -33.51 -15.09
N GLN A 65 -10.33 -32.74 -16.17
CA GLN A 65 -11.07 -32.89 -17.43
C GLN A 65 -10.41 -33.87 -18.42
N HIS A 66 -9.19 -34.32 -18.15
CA HIS A 66 -8.43 -35.28 -18.97
C HIS A 66 -8.30 -36.67 -18.33
N ALA A 67 -8.96 -36.91 -17.19
CA ALA A 67 -8.99 -38.19 -16.48
C ALA A 67 -10.32 -38.93 -16.70
#